data_AF-S0P063-F1
#
_entry.id   AF-S0P063-F1
#
_cell.length_a   1.000
_cell.length_b   1.000
_cell.length_c   1.000
_cell.angle_alpha   90.00
_cell.angle_beta   90.00
_cell.angle_gamma   90.00
#
_symmetry.space_group_name_H-M   'P 1'
#
loop_
_entity.id
_entity.type
_entity.pdbx_description
1 polymer ?
#
loop_
_entity_poly.entity_id
_entity_poly.type
_entity_poly.pdbx_seq_one_letter_code
_entity_poly.pdbx_strand_id
1 'polypeptide(L)'
;MNNRGYKSFIIELMGSCILFFYVCMEILTVWGKCMDKFDLEQYLNLAAKIDELEQRKHETRLAMYDQTLATHIAYDELGIHTKAPKIEYIVSDNVTACELIEERIARLKDKQKYFIRFVHTLPKIERESLLNGTANELLQEKALDEIYEIETAICFKYGYKPPIERIQVSDDPLEELDLMIEVFSA
;
A
#
# COMPACT_ATOMS: atom_id res chain seq x y z
N MET A 1 -40.56 6.72 15.89
CA MET A 1 -39.46 6.61 14.90
C MET A 1 -38.25 7.29 15.50
N ASN A 2 -37.38 6.53 16.18
CA ASN A 2 -36.37 7.09 17.06
C ASN A 2 -34.98 6.66 16.60
N ASN A 3 -34.18 7.65 16.21
CA ASN A 3 -32.88 7.53 15.59
C ASN A 3 -31.78 7.40 16.66
N ARG A 4 -31.84 6.33 17.49
CA ARG A 4 -30.90 6.09 18.61
C ARG A 4 -30.34 4.66 18.68
N GLY A 5 -30.48 3.85 17.62
CA GLY A 5 -30.07 2.44 17.64
C GLY A 5 -28.61 2.17 17.22
N TYR A 6 -27.98 3.06 16.45
CA TYR A 6 -26.68 2.77 15.81
C TYR A 6 -25.45 3.32 16.54
N LYS A 7 -25.62 4.25 17.49
CA LYS A 7 -24.49 4.83 18.24
C LYS A 7 -24.14 4.07 19.52
N SER A 8 -25.08 3.30 20.09
CA SER A 8 -24.82 2.56 21.33
C SER A 8 -24.13 1.22 21.12
N PHE A 9 -24.16 0.65 19.92
CA PHE A 9 -23.55 -0.65 19.65
C PHE A 9 -22.02 -0.60 19.46
N ILE A 10 -21.45 0.61 19.42
CA ILE A 10 -20.02 0.84 19.21
C ILE A 10 -19.23 0.90 20.54
N ILE A 11 -19.90 1.02 21.70
CA ILE A 11 -19.21 1.36 22.96
C ILE A 11 -18.98 0.16 23.91
N GLU A 12 -19.64 -0.99 23.73
CA GLU A 12 -19.48 -2.13 24.67
C GLU A 12 -18.59 -3.29 24.17
N LEU A 13 -17.92 -3.15 23.02
CA LEU A 13 -16.99 -4.15 22.44
C LEU A 13 -15.50 -3.78 22.68
N MET A 14 -15.18 -3.06 23.76
CA MET A 14 -13.85 -2.47 23.97
C MET A 14 -12.83 -3.31 24.76
N GLY A 15 -13.11 -4.58 25.07
CA GLY A 15 -12.18 -5.41 25.87
C GLY A 15 -11.07 -6.12 25.08
N SER A 16 -11.38 -6.61 23.88
CA SER A 16 -10.50 -7.54 23.14
C SER A 16 -10.57 -7.38 21.61
N CYS A 17 -11.41 -6.50 21.09
CA CYS A 17 -11.54 -6.21 19.65
C CYS A 17 -10.68 -5.04 19.17
N ILE A 18 -9.94 -4.35 20.04
CA ILE A 18 -9.18 -3.13 19.68
C ILE A 18 -8.04 -3.45 18.70
N LEU A 19 -7.38 -4.60 18.84
CA LEU A 19 -6.35 -5.05 17.88
C LEU A 19 -6.95 -5.43 16.51
N PHE A 20 -8.13 -6.06 16.50
CA PHE A 20 -8.78 -6.49 15.26
C PHE A 20 -9.38 -5.32 14.50
N PHE A 21 -9.95 -4.33 15.21
CA PHE A 21 -10.44 -3.10 14.58
C PHE A 21 -9.30 -2.24 14.04
N TYR A 22 -8.16 -2.09 14.74
CA TYR A 22 -7.02 -1.34 14.19
C TYR A 22 -6.45 -2.01 12.93
N VAL A 23 -6.28 -3.32 12.95
CA VAL A 23 -5.76 -4.08 11.81
C VAL A 23 -6.74 -4.01 10.63
N CYS A 24 -8.05 -4.24 10.83
CA CYS A 24 -9.04 -4.14 9.75
C CYS A 24 -9.31 -2.70 9.26
N MET A 25 -9.30 -1.67 10.13
CA MET A 25 -9.49 -0.28 9.70
C MET A 25 -8.28 0.27 8.96
N GLU A 26 -7.04 -0.08 9.36
CA GLU A 26 -5.84 0.27 8.60
C GLU A 26 -5.77 -0.52 7.27
N ILE A 27 -6.17 -1.80 7.26
CA ILE A 27 -6.26 -2.61 6.04
C ILE A 27 -7.31 -2.05 5.07
N LEU A 28 -8.45 -1.51 5.54
CA LEU A 28 -9.50 -1.01 4.65
C LEU A 28 -9.34 0.46 4.22
N THR A 29 -8.80 1.34 5.07
CA THR A 29 -8.67 2.78 4.73
C THR A 29 -7.40 3.12 3.97
N VAL A 30 -6.34 2.32 4.07
CA VAL A 30 -5.04 2.61 3.42
C VAL A 30 -4.84 1.84 2.10
N TRP A 31 -5.57 0.74 1.85
CA TRP A 31 -5.18 -0.22 0.79
C TRP A 31 -6.06 -0.19 -0.47
N GLY A 32 -7.13 0.62 -0.47
CA GLY A 32 -8.05 0.74 -1.60
C GLY A 32 -7.97 2.11 -2.27
N LYS A 33 -7.29 2.17 -3.43
CA LYS A 33 -7.45 3.18 -4.51
C LYS A 33 -6.52 4.40 -4.57
N CYS A 34 -5.54 4.57 -3.70
CA CYS A 34 -4.57 5.67 -3.82
C CYS A 34 -3.15 5.10 -3.98
N MET A 35 -2.37 5.67 -4.90
CA MET A 35 -0.95 5.33 -5.03
C MET A 35 -0.19 5.85 -3.81
N ASP A 36 0.61 4.98 -3.21
CA ASP A 36 1.65 5.39 -2.27
C ASP A 36 2.52 6.46 -2.96
N LYS A 37 2.87 7.53 -2.24
CA LYS A 37 3.83 8.54 -2.71
C LYS A 37 5.12 7.81 -3.15
N PHE A 38 5.55 7.99 -4.38
CA PHE A 38 6.70 7.28 -4.95
C PHE A 38 7.94 8.16 -4.90
N ASP A 39 8.97 7.67 -4.19
CA ASP A 39 10.27 8.33 -4.03
C ASP A 39 11.38 7.34 -4.41
N LEU A 40 12.52 7.86 -4.85
CA LEU A 40 13.69 7.05 -5.24
C LEU A 40 14.15 6.11 -4.11
N GLU A 41 14.14 6.60 -2.87
CA GLU A 41 14.51 5.82 -1.68
C GLU A 41 13.60 4.59 -1.49
N GLN A 42 12.31 4.71 -1.78
CA GLN A 42 11.40 3.57 -1.69
C GLN A 42 11.72 2.51 -2.73
N TYR A 43 12.10 2.94 -3.94
CA TYR A 43 12.48 2.05 -5.04
C TYR A 43 13.78 1.29 -4.76
N LEU A 44 14.76 1.96 -4.13
CA LEU A 44 15.99 1.33 -3.66
C LEU A 44 15.71 0.28 -2.57
N ASN A 45 14.70 0.51 -1.73
CA ASN A 45 14.33 -0.35 -0.61
C ASN A 45 13.19 -1.35 -0.91
N LEU A 46 12.82 -1.55 -2.19
CA LEU A 46 11.72 -2.46 -2.55
C LEU A 46 11.92 -3.89 -2.05
N ALA A 47 13.16 -4.40 -2.07
CA ALA A 47 13.48 -5.74 -1.59
C ALA A 47 13.11 -5.91 -0.10
N ALA A 48 13.58 -4.98 0.74
CA ALA A 48 13.29 -5.00 2.17
C ALA A 48 11.79 -4.88 2.45
N LYS A 49 11.07 -4.06 1.67
CA LYS A 49 9.61 -3.89 1.81
C LYS A 49 8.84 -5.15 1.39
N ILE A 50 9.32 -5.90 0.40
CA ILE A 50 8.76 -7.20 0.01
C ILE A 50 8.96 -8.21 1.15
N ASP A 51 10.17 -8.28 1.71
CA ASP A 51 10.49 -9.19 2.81
C ASP A 51 9.66 -8.87 4.07
N GLU A 52 9.50 -7.58 4.39
CA GLU A 52 8.64 -7.11 5.49
C GLU A 52 7.18 -7.57 5.30
N LEU A 53 6.63 -7.45 4.08
CA LEU A 53 5.27 -7.88 3.79
C LEU A 53 5.13 -9.41 3.81
N GLU A 54 6.15 -10.16 3.38
CA GLU A 54 6.16 -11.61 3.48
C GLU A 54 6.18 -12.07 4.95
N GLN A 55 6.95 -11.39 5.80
CA GLN A 55 6.92 -11.61 7.24
C GLN A 55 5.56 -11.26 7.84
N ARG A 56 5.00 -10.09 7.49
CA ARG A 56 3.69 -9.66 7.99
C ARG A 56 2.55 -10.60 7.58
N LYS A 57 2.62 -11.18 6.38
CA LYS A 57 1.70 -12.23 5.93
C LYS A 57 1.80 -13.47 6.82
N HIS A 58 3.03 -13.89 7.15
CA HIS A 58 3.25 -15.03 8.04
C HIS A 58 2.69 -14.77 9.44
N GLU A 59 2.96 -13.59 10.01
CA GLU A 59 2.43 -13.16 11.30
C GLU A 59 0.90 -13.08 11.31
N THR A 60 0.30 -12.58 10.22
CA THR A 60 -1.17 -12.50 10.08
C THR A 60 -1.80 -13.90 10.10
N ARG A 61 -1.15 -14.89 9.47
CA ARG A 61 -1.61 -16.29 9.54
C ARG A 61 -1.46 -16.87 10.95
N LEU A 62 -0.34 -16.64 11.61
CA LEU A 62 -0.10 -17.15 12.97
C LEU A 62 -1.05 -16.54 14.00
N ALA A 63 -1.30 -15.24 13.91
CA ALA A 63 -2.18 -14.52 14.82
C ALA A 63 -3.61 -15.09 14.87
N MET A 64 -4.08 -15.73 13.80
CA MET A 64 -5.37 -16.43 13.81
C MET A 64 -5.36 -17.66 14.72
N TYR A 65 -4.26 -18.42 14.73
CA TYR A 65 -4.12 -19.64 15.54
C TYR A 65 -3.93 -19.32 17.04
N ASP A 66 -3.33 -18.17 17.35
CA ASP A 66 -3.03 -17.76 18.72
C ASP A 66 -4.21 -17.03 19.40
N GLN A 67 -5.33 -16.80 18.70
CA GLN A 67 -6.49 -16.11 19.24
C GLN A 67 -7.36 -16.99 20.14
N THR A 68 -7.71 -16.45 21.31
CA THR A 68 -8.74 -17.05 22.17
C THR A 68 -10.13 -16.73 21.59
N LEU A 69 -10.87 -17.76 21.17
CA LEU A 69 -12.20 -17.63 20.56
C LEU A 69 -13.36 -17.38 21.56
N ALA A 70 -13.08 -16.76 22.71
CA ALA A 70 -14.09 -16.43 23.72
C ALA A 70 -14.44 -14.95 23.63
N THR A 71 -15.65 -14.60 23.15
CA THR A 71 -16.02 -13.18 22.99
C THR A 71 -16.68 -12.60 24.24
N HIS A 72 -17.56 -13.35 24.90
CA HIS A 72 -18.17 -12.97 26.17
C HIS A 72 -18.79 -14.19 26.85
N ILE A 73 -18.98 -14.08 28.15
CA ILE A 73 -19.70 -15.05 28.97
C ILE A 73 -21.15 -14.57 29.06
N ALA A 74 -22.09 -15.43 28.64
CA ALA A 74 -23.51 -15.19 28.75
C ALA A 74 -24.08 -15.98 29.95
N TYR A 75 -24.97 -15.33 30.69
CA TYR A 75 -25.69 -15.90 31.81
C TYR A 75 -27.15 -16.07 31.38
N ASP A 76 -27.63 -17.30 31.30
CA ASP A 76 -29.01 -17.63 30.97
C ASP A 76 -29.60 -18.67 31.94
N GLU A 77 -30.86 -19.05 31.73
CA GLU A 77 -31.56 -20.04 32.56
C GLU A 77 -30.91 -21.45 32.51
N LEU A 78 -30.06 -21.72 31.51
CA LEU A 78 -29.30 -22.96 31.33
C LEU A 78 -27.93 -22.94 32.02
N GLY A 79 -27.45 -21.77 32.46
CA GLY A 79 -26.24 -21.59 33.25
C GLY A 79 -25.28 -20.55 32.67
N ILE A 80 -23.99 -20.73 32.96
CA ILE A 80 -22.91 -19.86 32.48
C ILE A 80 -22.31 -20.52 31.23
N HIS A 81 -22.46 -19.89 30.07
CA HIS A 81 -21.87 -20.41 28.83
C HIS A 81 -21.07 -19.32 28.10
N THR A 82 -20.01 -19.73 27.40
CA THR A 82 -19.17 -18.81 26.63
C THR A 82 -19.69 -18.75 25.20
N LYS A 83 -19.96 -17.54 24.70
CA LYS A 83 -20.34 -17.35 23.29
C LYS A 83 -19.09 -17.14 22.46
N ALA A 84 -18.86 -18.05 21.52
CA ALA A 84 -17.77 -17.96 20.56
C ALA A 84 -18.19 -17.16 19.31
N PRO A 85 -17.27 -16.43 18.68
CA PRO A 85 -17.50 -15.86 17.36
C PRO A 85 -17.65 -17.01 16.34
N LYS A 86 -18.35 -16.75 15.23
CA LYS A 86 -18.42 -17.75 14.17
C LYS A 86 -17.05 -17.88 13.51
N ILE A 87 -16.47 -19.07 13.60
CA ILE A 87 -15.15 -19.39 13.05
C ILE A 87 -15.07 -19.07 11.54
N GLU A 88 -16.17 -19.29 10.80
CA GLU A 88 -16.27 -18.99 9.37
C GLU A 88 -15.88 -17.54 9.03
N TYR A 89 -16.32 -16.57 9.83
CA TYR A 89 -16.00 -15.16 9.58
C TYR A 89 -14.52 -14.87 9.87
N ILE A 90 -13.96 -15.41 10.95
CA ILE A 90 -12.55 -15.22 11.30
C ILE A 90 -11.63 -15.79 10.21
N VAL A 91 -11.96 -16.99 9.72
CA VAL A 91 -11.21 -17.63 8.62
C VAL A 91 -11.33 -16.77 7.35
N SER A 92 -12.54 -16.34 7.01
CA SER A 92 -12.79 -15.52 5.81
C SER A 92 -12.03 -14.19 5.85
N ASP A 93 -12.03 -13.50 6.99
CA ASP A 93 -11.33 -12.24 7.17
C ASP A 93 -9.81 -12.42 7.08
N ASN A 94 -9.26 -13.50 7.65
CA ASN A 94 -7.84 -13.81 7.56
C ASN A 94 -7.40 -14.11 6.13
N VAL A 95 -8.19 -14.89 5.39
CA VAL A 95 -7.94 -15.18 3.98
C VAL A 95 -7.94 -13.89 3.17
N THR A 96 -8.95 -13.05 3.35
CA THR A 96 -9.05 -11.75 2.66
C THR A 96 -7.84 -10.86 2.98
N ALA A 97 -7.41 -10.78 4.24
CA ALA A 97 -6.22 -10.03 4.62
C ALA A 97 -4.94 -10.58 3.97
N CYS A 98 -4.78 -11.90 3.91
CA CYS A 98 -3.66 -12.53 3.23
C CYS A 98 -3.64 -12.24 1.72
N GLU A 99 -4.81 -12.30 1.06
CA GLU A 99 -4.96 -11.99 -0.37
C GLU A 99 -4.55 -10.54 -0.67
N LEU A 100 -4.99 -9.57 0.15
CA LEU A 100 -4.59 -8.17 0.00
C LEU A 100 -3.08 -7.97 0.15
N ILE A 101 -2.43 -8.69 1.07
CA ILE A 101 -0.98 -8.65 1.23
C ILE A 101 -0.29 -9.30 0.01
N GLU A 102 -0.80 -10.42 -0.49
CA GLU A 102 -0.28 -11.09 -1.69
C GLU A 102 -0.36 -10.20 -2.94
N GLU A 103 -1.49 -9.53 -3.15
CA GLU A 103 -1.65 -8.56 -4.24
C GLU A 103 -0.61 -7.44 -4.14
N ARG A 104 -0.38 -6.92 -2.94
CA ARG A 104 0.63 -5.87 -2.72
C ARG A 104 2.04 -6.37 -3.00
N ILE A 105 2.39 -7.58 -2.54
CA ILE A 105 3.67 -8.21 -2.84
C ILE A 105 3.85 -8.38 -4.35
N ALA A 106 2.83 -8.84 -5.07
CA ALA A 106 2.89 -8.99 -6.52
C ALA A 106 3.19 -7.67 -7.22
N ARG A 107 2.50 -6.59 -6.83
CA ARG A 107 2.76 -5.23 -7.36
C ARG A 107 4.20 -4.78 -7.10
N LEU A 108 4.70 -4.94 -5.88
CA LEU A 108 6.06 -4.55 -5.54
C LEU A 108 7.12 -5.39 -6.28
N LYS A 109 6.87 -6.69 -6.48
CA LYS A 109 7.76 -7.56 -7.27
C LYS A 109 7.82 -7.13 -8.74
N ASP A 110 6.71 -6.73 -9.32
CA ASP A 110 6.72 -6.18 -10.68
C ASP A 110 7.47 -4.85 -10.75
N LYS A 111 7.21 -3.91 -9.81
CA LYS A 111 7.97 -2.65 -9.72
C LYS A 111 9.47 -2.90 -9.63
N GLN A 112 9.87 -3.80 -8.73
CA GLN A 112 11.26 -4.17 -8.53
C GLN A 112 11.87 -4.76 -9.80
N LYS A 113 11.14 -5.61 -10.53
CA LYS A 113 11.60 -6.19 -11.79
C LYS A 113 11.89 -5.10 -12.84
N TYR A 114 11.01 -4.12 -13.00
CA TYR A 114 11.23 -3.02 -13.94
C TYR A 114 12.38 -2.11 -13.49
N PHE A 115 12.43 -1.78 -12.21
CA PHE A 115 13.49 -0.91 -11.67
C PHE A 115 14.87 -1.55 -11.75
N ILE A 116 15.01 -2.84 -11.43
CA ILE A 116 16.27 -3.57 -11.59
C ILE A 116 16.72 -3.56 -13.06
N ARG A 117 15.77 -3.69 -14.00
CA ARG A 117 16.08 -3.61 -15.42
C ARG A 117 16.65 -2.24 -15.79
N PHE A 118 16.07 -1.15 -15.31
CA PHE A 118 16.60 0.20 -15.48
C PHE A 118 18.00 0.34 -14.86
N VAL A 119 18.19 -0.10 -13.63
CA VAL A 119 19.51 -0.05 -12.95
C VAL A 119 20.57 -0.81 -13.78
N HIS A 120 20.18 -1.89 -14.47
CA HIS A 120 21.06 -2.65 -15.36
C HIS A 120 21.36 -1.96 -16.70
N THR A 121 20.53 -1.04 -17.19
CA THR A 121 20.82 -0.26 -18.40
C THR A 121 21.82 0.87 -18.13
N LEU A 122 21.94 1.32 -16.88
CA LEU A 122 22.91 2.34 -16.49
C LEU A 122 24.36 1.86 -16.58
N PRO A 123 25.30 2.75 -16.99
CA PRO A 123 26.74 2.53 -16.86
C PRO A 123 27.13 2.16 -15.43
N LYS A 124 28.19 1.36 -15.28
CA LYS A 124 28.62 0.84 -13.97
C LYS A 124 28.84 1.94 -12.91
N ILE A 125 29.44 3.06 -13.31
CA ILE A 125 29.73 4.20 -12.42
C ILE A 125 28.43 4.87 -11.96
N GLU A 126 27.49 5.11 -12.87
CA GLU A 126 26.17 5.69 -12.56
C GLU A 126 25.36 4.75 -11.66
N ARG A 127 25.36 3.45 -11.96
CA ARG A 127 24.71 2.44 -11.13
C ARG A 127 25.23 2.46 -9.69
N GLU A 128 26.54 2.40 -9.51
CA GLU A 128 27.15 2.43 -8.18
C GLU A 128 26.84 3.74 -7.45
N SER A 129 26.83 4.86 -8.18
CA SER A 129 26.49 6.17 -7.60
C SER A 129 25.03 6.26 -7.16
N LEU A 130 24.10 5.69 -7.94
CA LEU A 130 22.67 5.64 -7.62
C LEU A 130 22.40 4.75 -6.39
N LEU A 131 23.03 3.57 -6.34
CA LEU A 131 22.87 2.64 -5.22
C LEU A 131 23.50 3.17 -3.91
N ASN A 132 24.59 3.94 -4.01
CA ASN A 132 25.27 4.53 -2.86
C ASN A 132 24.66 5.88 -2.42
N GLY A 133 23.65 6.39 -3.14
CA GLY A 133 23.04 7.70 -2.85
C GLY A 133 23.93 8.91 -3.15
N THR A 134 25.00 8.72 -3.93
CA THR A 134 25.95 9.78 -4.35
C THR A 134 25.72 10.22 -5.80
N ALA A 135 24.55 9.91 -6.37
CA ALA A 135 24.18 10.26 -7.73
C ALA A 135 24.08 11.78 -7.90
N ASN A 136 24.51 12.27 -9.08
CA ASN A 136 24.28 13.66 -9.47
C ASN A 136 22.78 13.92 -9.70
N GLU A 137 22.37 15.19 -9.68
CA GLU A 137 20.98 15.60 -9.85
C GLU A 137 20.37 15.08 -11.17
N LEU A 138 21.13 15.12 -12.27
CA LEU A 138 20.69 14.61 -13.57
C LEU A 138 20.35 13.11 -13.55
N LEU A 139 21.13 12.29 -12.84
CA LEU A 139 20.86 10.87 -12.72
C LEU A 139 19.68 10.59 -11.78
N GLN A 140 19.51 11.41 -10.74
CA GLN A 140 18.34 11.34 -9.87
C GLN A 140 17.06 11.69 -10.62
N GLU A 141 17.07 12.75 -11.43
CA GLU A 141 15.94 13.15 -12.28
C GLU A 141 15.58 12.03 -13.26
N LYS A 142 16.58 11.49 -13.97
CA LYS A 142 16.40 10.34 -14.88
C LYS A 142 15.81 9.11 -14.17
N ALA A 143 16.25 8.83 -12.94
CA ALA A 143 15.70 7.72 -12.16
C ALA A 143 14.26 7.99 -11.72
N LEU A 144 13.92 9.24 -11.40
CA LEU A 144 12.56 9.63 -11.05
C LEU A 144 11.60 9.56 -12.24
N ASP A 145 12.06 9.89 -13.44
CA ASP A 145 11.26 9.77 -14.66
C ASP A 145 11.00 8.30 -15.00
N GLU A 146 12.01 7.45 -14.90
CA GLU A 146 11.80 6.00 -15.04
C GLU A 146 10.81 5.47 -13.99
N ILE A 147 10.92 5.91 -12.73
CA ILE A 147 9.97 5.54 -11.68
C ILE A 147 8.54 5.95 -12.08
N TYR A 148 8.36 7.14 -12.64
CA TYR A 148 7.06 7.60 -13.12
C TYR A 148 6.50 6.71 -14.24
N GLU A 149 7.34 6.31 -15.20
CA GLU A 149 6.96 5.36 -16.26
C GLU A 149 6.56 3.99 -15.69
N ILE A 150 7.32 3.49 -14.72
CA ILE A 150 7.04 2.22 -14.03
C ILE A 150 5.69 2.30 -13.30
N GLU A 151 5.45 3.37 -12.52
CA GLU A 151 4.19 3.54 -11.80
C GLU A 151 3.00 3.59 -12.75
N THR A 152 3.16 4.31 -13.87
CA THR A 152 2.14 4.39 -14.92
C THR A 152 1.85 3.01 -15.52
N ALA A 153 2.88 2.24 -15.87
CA ALA A 153 2.73 0.88 -16.38
C ALA A 153 2.06 -0.07 -15.37
N ILE A 154 2.41 0.04 -14.09
CA ILE A 154 1.79 -0.73 -13.00
C ILE A 154 0.32 -0.34 -12.84
N CYS A 155 -0.01 0.96 -12.89
CA CYS A 155 -1.40 1.40 -12.85
C CYS A 155 -2.23 0.78 -13.97
N PHE A 156 -1.73 0.78 -15.20
CA PHE A 156 -2.42 0.13 -16.33
C PHE A 156 -2.56 -1.38 -16.13
N LYS A 157 -1.52 -2.06 -15.65
CA LYS A 157 -1.54 -3.51 -15.43
C LYS A 157 -2.59 -3.93 -14.40
N TYR A 158 -2.78 -3.14 -13.35
CA TYR A 158 -3.66 -3.48 -12.22
C TYR A 158 -4.97 -2.68 -12.18
N GLY A 159 -5.25 -1.83 -13.17
CA GLY A 159 -6.49 -1.05 -13.27
C GLY A 159 -6.61 0.10 -12.27
N TYR A 160 -5.50 0.69 -11.83
CA TYR A 160 -5.49 1.88 -10.97
C TYR A 160 -5.40 3.18 -11.78
N LYS A 161 -5.78 4.30 -11.15
CA LYS A 161 -5.59 5.62 -11.74
C LYS A 161 -4.09 5.95 -11.80
N PRO A 162 -3.55 6.39 -12.95
CA PRO A 162 -2.15 6.79 -13.05
C PRO A 162 -1.85 7.99 -12.12
N PRO A 163 -0.58 8.17 -11.73
CA PRO A 163 -0.14 9.37 -11.04
C PRO A 163 -0.44 10.63 -11.88
N ILE A 164 -0.57 11.78 -11.21
CA ILE A 164 -0.79 13.07 -11.89
C ILE A 164 0.45 13.37 -12.73
N GLU A 165 0.25 13.71 -14.01
CA GLU A 165 1.33 14.08 -14.91
C GLU A 165 2.16 15.22 -14.33
N ARG A 166 3.49 15.02 -14.30
CA ARG A 166 4.45 16.04 -13.84
C ARG A 166 4.41 17.30 -14.71
N ILE A 167 4.00 17.14 -15.96
CA ILE A 167 3.81 18.22 -16.93
C ILE A 167 2.31 18.33 -17.14
N GLN A 168 1.68 19.34 -16.53
CA GLN A 168 0.36 19.76 -16.98
C GLN A 168 0.60 20.58 -18.24
N VAL A 169 0.32 20.00 -19.41
CA VAL A 169 0.09 20.79 -20.63
C VAL A 169 -1.10 21.67 -20.30
N SER A 170 -0.87 22.98 -20.19
CA SER A 170 -1.93 23.95 -19.97
C SER A 170 -2.92 23.84 -21.13
N ASP A 171 -4.23 23.80 -20.84
CA ASP A 171 -5.26 23.88 -21.90
C ASP A 171 -5.20 25.23 -22.66
N ASP A 172 -4.37 26.18 -22.20
CA ASP A 172 -4.06 27.43 -22.89
C ASP A 172 -2.74 27.32 -23.68
N PRO A 173 -2.77 27.08 -25.00
CA PRO A 173 -1.58 27.00 -25.84
C PRO A 173 -0.77 28.31 -25.90
N LEU A 174 -1.27 29.42 -25.33
CA LEU A 174 -0.54 30.68 -25.24
C LEU A 174 0.44 30.71 -24.05
N GLU A 175 0.14 30.02 -22.94
CA GLU A 175 1.06 29.94 -21.79
C GLU A 175 2.29 29.06 -22.11
N GLU A 176 2.13 28.05 -22.97
CA GLU A 176 3.24 27.22 -23.44
C GLU A 176 4.17 27.93 -24.43
N LEU A 177 3.67 28.95 -25.14
CA LEU A 177 4.48 29.73 -26.08
C LEU A 177 5.51 30.59 -25.33
N ASP A 178 5.14 31.17 -24.19
CA ASP A 178 6.05 31.98 -23.37
C ASP A 178 7.18 31.12 -22.77
N LEU A 179 6.86 29.90 -22.34
CA LEU A 179 7.84 28.92 -21.85
C LEU A 179 8.79 28.43 -22.95
N MET A 180 8.31 28.25 -24.19
CA MET A 180 9.17 27.98 -25.33
C MET A 180 10.03 29.19 -25.72
N ILE A 181 9.48 30.41 -25.69
CA ILE A 181 10.21 31.63 -26.05
C ILE A 181 11.38 31.89 -25.08
N GLU A 182 11.23 31.62 -23.78
CA GLU A 182 12.34 31.71 -22.82
C GLU A 182 13.47 30.71 -23.11
N VAL A 183 13.16 29.49 -23.56
CA VAL A 183 14.16 28.46 -23.92
C VAL A 183 14.91 28.81 -25.21
N PHE A 184 14.27 29.53 -26.14
CA PHE A 184 14.91 29.97 -27.40
C PHE A 184 15.62 31.32 -27.32
N SER A 185 15.48 32.05 -26.20
CA SER A 185 16.10 33.37 -26.00
C SER A 185 17.28 33.38 -24.99
N ALA A 186 17.67 32.21 -24.48
CA ALA A 186 18.92 31.95 -23.76
C ALA A 186 20.00 31.37 -24.69
#